data_AF-A0AAE7JAY1-F1
#
_entry.id   AF-A0AAE7JAY1-F1
#
_cell.length_a   1.000
_cell.length_b   1.000
_cell.length_c   1.000
_cell.angle_alpha   90.00
_cell.angle_beta   90.00
_cell.angle_gamma   90.00
#
_symmetry.space_group_name_H-M   'P 1'
#
loop_
_entity.id
_entity.type
_entity.pdbx_description
1 polymer ?
#
loop_
_entity_poly.entity_id
_entity_poly.type
_entity_poly.pdbx_seq_one_letter_code
_entity_poly.pdbx_strand_id
1 'polypeptide(L)' 'MVKPKSFRPWNPEQTLLLSPSPVEWLPENHLVFFLLDLSAKRIRAGRRPMTRG' A
#
# COMPACT_ATOMS: atom_id res chain seq x y z
N MET A 1 10.10 -17.80 20.51
CA MET A 1 8.91 -18.53 20.02
C MET A 1 8.33 -17.77 18.83
N VAL A 2 8.44 -18.29 17.61
CA VAL A 2 7.90 -17.62 16.40
C VAL A 2 6.39 -17.80 16.41
N LYS A 3 5.64 -16.69 16.35
CA LYS A 3 4.18 -16.74 16.32
C LYS A 3 3.74 -17.34 14.97
N PRO A 4 2.92 -18.42 14.95
CA PRO A 4 2.45 -19.00 13.69
C PRO A 4 1.68 -17.94 12.90
N LYS A 5 1.97 -17.86 11.60
CA LYS A 5 1.33 -16.89 10.72
C LYS A 5 -0.11 -17.31 10.51
N SER A 6 -1.06 -16.58 11.10
CA SER A 6 -2.48 -16.80 10.88
C SER A 6 -2.93 -16.05 9.64
N PHE A 7 -3.63 -16.74 8.74
CA PHE A 7 -4.34 -16.13 7.62
C PHE A 7 -5.80 -15.90 8.01
N ARG A 8 -6.43 -14.89 7.40
CA ARG A 8 -7.87 -14.70 7.59
C ARG A 8 -8.63 -15.85 6.92
N PRO A 9 -9.74 -16.34 7.51
CA PRO A 9 -10.64 -17.27 6.84
C PRO A 9 -11.17 -16.72 5.52
N TRP A 10 -11.33 -17.59 4.52
CA TRP A 10 -11.98 -17.23 3.26
C TRP A 10 -13.43 -16.83 3.52
N ASN A 11 -13.83 -15.65 3.05
CA ASN A 11 -15.21 -15.19 3.08
C ASN A 11 -15.63 -14.83 1.64
N PRO A 12 -16.47 -15.66 0.99
CA PRO A 12 -16.90 -15.42 -0.39
C PRO A 12 -17.78 -14.17 -0.54
N GLU A 13 -18.45 -13.74 0.54
CA GLU A 13 -19.27 -12.53 0.57
C GLU A 13 -18.44 -11.26 0.87
N GLN A 14 -17.12 -11.38 1.05
CA GLN A 14 -16.27 -10.23 1.32
C GLN A 14 -16.19 -9.31 0.10
N THR A 15 -16.91 -8.20 0.17
CA THR A 15 -17.03 -7.22 -0.93
C THR A 15 -15.70 -6.61 -1.36
N LEU A 16 -14.75 -6.47 -0.44
CA LEU A 16 -13.49 -5.80 -0.69
C LEU A 16 -12.30 -6.73 -0.39
N LEU A 17 -11.57 -7.11 -1.44
CA LEU A 17 -10.31 -7.85 -1.33
C LEU A 17 -9.19 -6.98 -0.71
N LEU A 18 -9.29 -5.67 -0.88
CA LEU A 18 -8.36 -4.67 -0.37
C LEU A 18 -9.15 -3.64 0.44
N SER A 19 -8.52 -3.09 1.48
CA SER A 19 -9.10 -1.95 2.18
C SER A 19 -9.40 -0.80 1.19
N PRO A 20 -10.46 -0.02 1.42
CA PRO A 20 -10.77 1.15 0.58
C PRO A 20 -9.57 2.10 0.54
N SER A 21 -9.38 2.75 -0.61
CA SER A 21 -8.29 3.70 -0.80
C SER A 21 -8.44 4.82 0.25
N PRO A 22 -7.35 5.27 0.89
CA PRO A 22 -7.38 6.43 1.78
C PRO A 22 -8.11 7.65 1.20
N VAL A 23 -8.07 7.83 -0.13
CA VAL A 23 -8.77 8.91 -0.86
C VAL A 23 -10.30 8.81 -0.76
N GLU A 24 -10.85 7.61 -0.57
CA GLU A 24 -12.30 7.37 -0.55
C GLU A 24 -12.95 7.74 0.79
N TRP A 25 -12.17 7.90 1.86
CA TRP A 25 -12.70 8.06 3.22
C TRP A 25 -11.97 9.08 4.10
N LEU A 26 -10.86 9.66 3.64
CA LEU A 26 -10.13 10.69 4.38
C LEU A 26 -10.23 12.07 3.71
N PRO A 27 -10.30 13.16 4.50
CA PRO A 27 -10.19 14.52 3.98
C PRO A 27 -8.85 14.75 3.27
N GLU A 28 -8.83 15.58 2.24
CA GLU A 28 -7.67 15.82 1.38
C GLU A 28 -6.45 16.36 2.14
N ASN A 29 -6.66 17.05 3.26
CA ASN A 29 -5.61 17.60 4.12
C ASN A 29 -5.06 16.61 5.17
N HIS A 30 -5.44 15.34 5.09
CA HIS A 30 -5.00 14.32 6.05
C HIS A 30 -3.50 13.97 5.85
N LEU A 31 -2.75 13.89 6.96
CA LEU A 31 -1.28 13.66 6.97
C LEU A 31 -0.85 12.38 6.22
N VAL A 32 -1.73 11.39 6.09
CA VAL A 32 -1.42 10.14 5.38
C VAL A 32 -1.02 10.38 3.92
N PHE A 33 -1.58 11.40 3.26
CA PHE A 33 -1.25 11.69 1.86
C PHE A 33 0.17 12.21 1.70
N PHE A 34 0.68 12.95 2.69
CA PHE A 34 2.08 13.35 2.74
C PHE A 34 3.02 12.14 2.87
N LEU A 35 2.70 11.19 3.76
CA LEU A 35 3.50 9.98 3.95
C LEU A 35 3.50 9.08 2.71
N LEU A 36 2.33 8.95 2.05
CA LEU A 36 2.19 8.20 0.81
C LEU A 36 3.05 8.80 -0.31
N ASP A 37 3.02 10.12 -0.52
CA ASP A 37 3.87 10.78 -1.51
C ASP A 37 5.37 10.60 -1.21
N LEU A 38 5.75 10.77 0.06
CA LEU A 38 7.14 10.58 0.51
C LEU A 38 7.65 9.16 0.20
N SER A 39 6.83 8.15 0.47
CA SER A 39 7.17 6.74 0.20
C SER A 39 7.25 6.45 -1.31
N ALA A 40 6.33 6.99 -2.12
CA ALA A 40 6.33 6.82 -3.57
C ALA A 40 7.55 7.47 -4.23
N LYS A 41 7.99 8.63 -3.73
CA LYS A 41 9.20 9.33 -4.20
C LYS A 41 10.46 8.47 -4.03
N ARG A 42 10.58 7.73 -2.93
CA ARG A 42 11.72 6.83 -2.69
C ARG A 42 11.77 5.66 -3.70
N ILE A 43 10.62 5.08 -4.06
CA ILE A 43 10.56 3.93 -5.00
C ILE A 43 11.01 4.33 -6.41
N ARG A 44 10.82 5.60 -6.81
CA ARG A 44 11.28 6.11 -8.12
C ARG A 44 12.78 6.41 -8.16
N ALA A 45 13.38 6.85 -7.05
CA ALA A 45 14.81 7.16 -6.97
C ALA A 45 15.74 5.93 -7.05
N GLY A 46 15.22 4.72 -6.79
CA GLY A 46 15.98 3.46 -6.83
C GLY A 46 15.98 2.73 -8.17
N ARG A 47 15.20 3.17 -9.17
CA ARG A 47 15.22 2.55 -10.51
C ARG A 47 16.37 3.14 -11.31
N ARG A 48 17.55 2.49 -11.26
CA ARG A 48 18.58 2.75 -12.27
C ARG A 48 17.98 2.46 -13.65
N PRO A 49 18.11 3.36 -14.64
CA PRO A 49 17.71 3.06 -16.00
C PRO A 49 18.52 1.85 -16.46
N MET A 50 17.83 0.79 -16.89
CA MET A 50 18.47 -0.37 -17.49
C MET A 50 19.01 0.08 -18.85
N THR A 51 20.27 0.49 -18.88
CA THR A 51 20.97 0.79 -20.14
C THR A 51 21.10 -0.52 -20.91
N ARG A 52 20.38 -0.62 -22.02
CA ARG A 52 20.49 -1.74 -22.95
C ARG A 52 21.81 -1.57 -23.72
N GLY A 53 22.77 -2.44 -23.43
CA GLY A 53 23.98 -2.62 -24.24
C GLY A 53 23.69 -3.49 -25.46
#